data_AF-A0A953R143-F1
#
_entry.id   AF-A0A953R143-F1
#
_cell.length_a   1.000
_cell.length_b   1.000
_cell.length_c   1.000
_cell.angle_alpha   90.00
_cell.angle_beta   90.00
_cell.angle_gamma   90.00
#
_symmetry.space_group_name_H-M   'P 1'
#
loop_
_entity.id
_entity.type
_entity.pdbx_description
1 polymer ?
#
loop_
_entity_poly.entity_id
_entity_poly.type
_entity_poly.pdbx_seq_one_letter_code
_entity_poly.pdbx_strand_id
1 'polypeptide(L)'
;MAVDSGHNSAAGVETPAGGSNPLASDPELLNDFILESREHLTTIELQLLTLDQDPGNAEAIHAVFRGFHTIKGMAGFLDLDAVRDVSHEVETILDLARNSQLAITPAVIDGILESKDYLGRWMGALESMLAGGQAPEGLDNQALVAAIRGLAQPADGTGLTPAEECAPPSPGPTETVAPPEAPATSGLLELAREVAAPPPEAAEAAPSVSAEALETPKAAEPSQLTARSIKVDTGKLDYLVDMVGEMVIAQSLVRHDPDLASSMKPRLARNLSQLARITDEVQRTAMSMRMIPIGQLFQKTARLVRDLSRKASKQVDLELAGEDTELDRNIVEELADPLMHMVRNAVDHGIETPEERAQAGKAPTARVLLKAGHQAGHIVIQISDDGRGLDQEKILRKAREKGLIEPDAQLSEGEIFNLIFHPGFSTADKITDVSGRGVGMDVVRKHVQKLRGRIEVQSTPGQGTTIVMKLPLTLAIIDGLVVAVGSQRYIVPLFAVREMLKPAEDAISTIRGQQEMAMVRGTLLPLIRLHRRFQIQPRFEKPWESLLIVSESGGRQFCLMVDELIGKQEVVIKSLGESMQNIPGVAGGAILGDGLVGLILDLEGIFGAGGSGHPGSGL
;
A
#
# COMPACT_ATOMS: atom_id res chain seq x y z
N MET A 1 33.93 11.74 -69.10
CA MET A 1 32.92 10.98 -68.34
C MET A 1 33.29 11.18 -66.88
N ALA A 2 32.73 12.16 -66.16
CA ALA A 2 31.37 12.17 -65.56
C ALA A 2 31.16 10.88 -64.74
N VAL A 3 30.92 10.86 -63.42
CA VAL A 3 29.93 11.58 -62.58
C VAL A 3 30.44 11.52 -61.12
N ASP A 4 30.73 12.61 -60.43
CA ASP A 4 29.89 13.38 -59.48
C ASP A 4 29.36 12.63 -58.23
N SER A 5 29.82 13.05 -57.04
CA SER A 5 29.10 12.90 -55.77
C SER A 5 29.60 13.98 -54.80
N GLY A 6 28.81 15.04 -54.65
CA GLY A 6 29.04 16.11 -53.69
C GLY A 6 28.83 15.65 -52.25
N HIS A 7 29.64 16.17 -51.34
CA HIS A 7 29.30 16.33 -49.93
C HIS A 7 29.64 17.76 -49.51
N ASN A 8 28.59 18.43 -49.05
CA ASN A 8 28.52 19.84 -48.72
C ASN A 8 29.11 20.09 -47.32
N SER A 9 29.79 21.22 -47.15
CA SER A 9 30.32 21.71 -45.87
C SER A 9 29.19 22.01 -44.89
N ALA A 10 29.32 21.52 -43.65
CA ALA A 10 28.60 22.04 -42.50
C ALA A 10 29.63 22.61 -41.51
N ALA A 11 29.50 23.93 -41.30
CA ALA A 11 30.31 24.73 -40.41
C ALA A 11 30.21 24.21 -38.96
N GLY A 12 31.36 24.12 -38.29
CA GLY A 12 31.45 23.86 -36.87
C GLY A 12 30.80 25.01 -36.09
N VAL A 13 29.78 24.67 -35.31
CA VAL A 13 29.30 25.51 -34.22
C VAL A 13 30.04 25.03 -32.98
N GLU A 14 30.94 25.90 -32.50
CA GLU A 14 31.67 25.73 -31.25
C GLU A 14 30.70 25.65 -30.07
N THR A 15 30.72 24.52 -29.35
CA THR A 15 30.14 24.41 -28.00
C THR A 15 30.98 25.25 -27.03
N PRO A 16 30.40 26.16 -26.23
CA PRO A 16 31.16 26.95 -25.28
C PRO A 16 31.69 26.05 -24.16
N ALA A 17 32.99 26.16 -23.91
CA ALA A 17 33.70 25.52 -22.82
C ALA A 17 33.17 26.04 -21.47
N GLY A 18 32.31 25.26 -20.81
CA GLY A 18 32.02 25.37 -19.38
C GLY A 18 33.05 24.55 -18.61
N GLY A 19 33.76 25.17 -17.68
CA GLY A 19 34.79 24.52 -16.87
C GLY A 19 34.22 23.31 -16.14
N SER A 20 34.78 22.13 -16.42
CA SER A 20 34.46 20.91 -15.70
C SER A 20 34.94 21.03 -14.26
N ASN A 21 34.03 21.32 -13.33
CA ASN A 21 34.33 21.28 -11.92
C ASN A 21 34.63 19.82 -11.52
N PRO A 22 35.85 19.50 -11.04
CA PRO A 22 36.21 18.12 -10.66
C PRO A 22 35.37 17.58 -9.49
N LEU A 23 34.73 18.45 -8.69
CA LEU A 23 33.83 18.06 -7.59
C LEU A 23 32.44 17.63 -8.10
N ALA A 24 31.96 18.19 -9.21
CA ALA A 24 30.70 17.78 -9.85
C ALA A 24 30.81 16.40 -10.53
N SER A 25 32.02 15.85 -10.62
CA SER A 25 32.32 14.53 -11.19
C SER A 25 32.58 13.46 -10.12
N ASP A 26 32.51 13.81 -8.83
CA ASP A 26 32.68 12.86 -7.72
C ASP A 26 31.37 12.08 -7.49
N PRO A 27 31.35 10.75 -7.74
CA PRO A 27 30.16 9.94 -7.58
C PRO A 27 29.61 9.89 -6.15
N GLU A 28 30.48 10.01 -5.13
CA GLU A 28 30.06 9.94 -3.72
C GLU A 28 29.33 11.23 -3.33
N LEU A 29 29.89 12.40 -3.67
CA LEU A 29 29.27 13.70 -3.39
C LEU A 29 27.94 13.89 -4.13
N LEU A 30 27.86 13.42 -5.38
CA LEU A 30 26.60 13.42 -6.13
C LEU A 30 25.55 12.51 -5.49
N ASN A 31 25.95 11.33 -4.99
CA ASN A 31 25.02 10.43 -4.33
C ASN A 31 24.48 11.02 -3.02
N ASP A 32 25.36 11.60 -2.21
CA ASP A 32 24.98 12.28 -0.96
C ASP A 32 24.03 13.45 -1.23
N PHE A 33 24.36 14.28 -2.23
CA PHE A 33 23.45 15.34 -2.68
C PHE A 33 22.10 14.80 -3.16
N ILE A 34 22.09 13.66 -3.87
CA ILE A 34 20.85 13.01 -4.31
C ILE A 34 19.98 12.62 -3.14
N LEU A 35 20.58 11.97 -2.16
CA LEU A 35 19.90 11.48 -0.99
C LEU A 35 19.35 12.61 -0.12
N GLU A 36 20.19 13.61 0.18
CA GLU A 36 19.83 14.76 1.03
C GLU A 36 18.77 15.65 0.37
N SER A 37 18.91 15.92 -0.93
CA SER A 37 17.90 16.69 -1.66
C SER A 37 16.55 15.97 -1.70
N ARG A 38 16.52 14.64 -1.87
CA ARG A 38 15.25 13.88 -1.81
C ARG A 38 14.58 13.95 -0.45
N GLU A 39 15.36 13.94 0.63
CA GLU A 39 14.85 14.09 2.00
C GLU A 39 14.24 15.49 2.22
N HIS A 40 14.93 16.53 1.75
CA HIS A 40 14.40 17.89 1.77
C HIS A 40 13.13 18.05 0.92
N LEU A 41 13.11 17.51 -0.31
CA LEU A 41 11.94 17.57 -1.19
C LEU A 41 10.72 16.84 -0.58
N THR A 42 10.95 15.76 0.16
CA THR A 42 9.89 15.04 0.90
C THR A 42 9.37 15.88 2.06
N THR A 43 10.25 16.52 2.81
CA THR A 43 9.89 17.43 3.92
C THR A 43 9.11 18.63 3.41
N ILE A 44 9.56 19.26 2.32
CA ILE A 44 8.87 20.36 1.64
C ILE A 44 7.44 19.94 1.27
N GLU A 45 7.29 18.76 0.68
CA GLU A 45 6.01 18.20 0.27
C GLU A 45 5.03 18.05 1.44
N LEU A 46 5.49 17.57 2.60
CA LEU A 46 4.67 17.46 3.80
C LEU A 46 4.25 18.84 4.32
N GLN A 47 5.18 19.80 4.37
CA GLN A 47 4.91 21.13 4.92
C GLN A 47 4.01 21.98 4.00
N LEU A 48 4.05 21.75 2.69
CA LEU A 48 3.12 22.36 1.74
C LEU A 48 1.68 21.89 1.94
N LEU A 49 1.47 20.65 2.40
CA LEU A 49 0.13 20.17 2.78
C LEU A 49 -0.37 20.91 4.03
N THR A 50 0.50 21.15 5.01
CA THR A 50 0.17 21.95 6.20
C THR A 50 -0.17 23.39 5.81
N LEU A 51 0.61 24.01 4.92
CA LEU A 51 0.33 25.36 4.39
C LEU A 51 -0.95 25.45 3.59
N ASP A 52 -1.44 24.32 3.10
CA ASP A 52 -2.70 24.27 2.39
C ASP A 52 -3.92 24.35 3.31
N GLN A 53 -3.80 23.70 4.48
CA GLN A 53 -4.82 23.74 5.51
C GLN A 53 -4.76 25.05 6.31
N ASP A 54 -3.55 25.55 6.55
CA ASP A 54 -3.28 26.80 7.26
C ASP A 54 -2.22 27.65 6.52
N PRO A 55 -2.66 28.53 5.59
CA PRO A 55 -1.77 29.40 4.82
C PRO A 55 -0.94 30.40 5.64
N GLY A 56 -1.29 30.61 6.91
CA GLY A 56 -0.59 31.52 7.83
C GLY A 56 0.47 30.85 8.70
N ASN A 57 0.66 29.53 8.57
CA ASN A 57 1.55 28.78 9.44
C ASN A 57 3.04 29.14 9.20
N ALA A 58 3.57 30.01 10.05
CA ALA A 58 4.94 30.50 9.95
C ALA A 58 6.00 29.39 10.10
N GLU A 59 5.73 28.34 10.89
CA GLU A 59 6.65 27.21 11.04
C GLU A 59 6.77 26.40 9.76
N ALA A 60 5.63 26.15 9.09
CA ALA A 60 5.60 25.43 7.83
C ALA A 60 6.26 26.24 6.69
N ILE A 61 6.02 27.56 6.61
CA ILE A 61 6.74 28.45 5.66
C ILE A 61 8.25 28.37 5.89
N HIS A 62 8.68 28.44 7.16
CA HIS A 62 10.10 28.43 7.50
C HIS A 62 10.77 27.06 7.23
N ALA A 63 10.04 25.96 7.40
CA ALA A 63 10.51 24.61 7.06
C ALA A 63 10.68 24.43 5.55
N VAL A 64 9.71 24.88 4.74
CA VAL A 64 9.80 24.84 3.27
C VAL A 64 10.96 25.71 2.78
N PHE A 65 11.09 26.93 3.31
CA PHE A 65 12.20 27.85 2.99
C PHE A 65 13.56 27.21 3.25
N ARG A 66 13.77 26.60 4.43
CA ARG A 66 15.02 25.93 4.77
C ARG A 66 15.35 24.79 3.80
N GLY A 67 14.35 24.00 3.39
CA GLY A 67 14.55 22.93 2.42
C GLY A 67 15.11 23.44 1.08
N PHE A 68 14.48 24.46 0.49
CA PHE A 68 14.96 25.05 -0.77
C PHE A 68 16.30 25.78 -0.60
N HIS A 69 16.53 26.45 0.54
CA HIS A 69 17.80 27.11 0.83
C HIS A 69 18.97 26.12 0.90
N THR A 70 18.78 24.96 1.55
CA THR A 70 19.79 23.90 1.60
C THR A 70 20.05 23.29 0.23
N ILE A 71 19.00 22.98 -0.54
CA ILE A 71 19.13 22.45 -1.91
C ILE A 71 19.88 23.44 -2.80
N LYS A 72 19.57 24.74 -2.73
CA LYS A 72 20.30 25.80 -3.45
C LYS A 72 21.78 25.82 -3.09
N GLY A 73 22.09 25.74 -1.79
CA GLY A 73 23.46 25.75 -1.29
C GLY A 73 24.28 24.57 -1.82
N MET A 74 23.73 23.36 -1.75
CA MET A 74 24.40 22.16 -2.26
C MET A 74 24.51 22.18 -3.79
N ALA A 75 23.46 22.61 -4.50
CA ALA A 75 23.48 22.73 -5.96
C ALA A 75 24.53 23.76 -6.44
N GLY A 76 24.72 24.85 -5.69
CA GLY A 76 25.77 25.83 -5.96
C GLY A 76 27.19 25.32 -5.71
N PHE A 77 27.37 24.36 -4.79
CA PHE A 77 28.67 23.72 -4.56
C PHE A 77 29.04 22.73 -5.68
N LEU A 78 28.04 22.09 -6.29
CA LEU A 78 28.18 21.10 -7.36
C LEU A 78 28.05 21.69 -8.77
N ASP A 79 27.99 23.02 -8.92
CA ASP A 79 27.77 23.74 -10.19
C ASP A 79 26.53 23.25 -10.98
N LEU A 80 25.47 22.84 -10.28
CA LEU A 80 24.20 22.43 -10.87
C LEU A 80 23.32 23.66 -11.10
N ASP A 81 23.66 24.46 -12.12
CA ASP A 81 23.02 25.76 -12.39
C ASP A 81 21.49 25.68 -12.49
N ALA A 82 20.95 24.70 -13.23
CA ALA A 82 19.49 24.57 -13.42
C ALA A 82 18.73 24.31 -12.10
N VAL A 83 19.31 23.50 -11.21
CA VAL A 83 18.76 23.17 -9.88
C VAL A 83 18.87 24.37 -8.95
N ARG A 84 20.03 25.06 -8.97
CA ARG A 84 20.28 26.29 -8.21
C ARG A 84 19.27 27.37 -8.57
N ASP A 85 19.05 27.61 -9.86
CA ASP A 85 18.20 28.69 -10.36
C ASP A 85 16.73 28.49 -9.93
N VAL A 86 16.17 27.28 -10.11
CA VAL A 86 14.79 26.99 -9.67
C VAL A 86 14.65 27.13 -8.15
N SER A 87 15.62 26.62 -7.38
CA SER A 87 15.59 26.70 -5.92
C SER A 87 15.67 28.15 -5.43
N HIS A 88 16.43 29.00 -6.10
CA HIS A 88 16.57 30.42 -5.78
C HIS A 88 15.28 31.22 -6.00
N GLU A 89 14.56 30.96 -7.09
CA GLU A 89 13.30 31.67 -7.37
C GLU A 89 12.20 31.30 -6.36
N VAL A 90 12.13 30.01 -6.00
CA VAL A 90 11.19 29.55 -4.95
C VAL A 90 11.55 30.14 -3.59
N GLU A 91 12.84 30.20 -3.25
CA GLU A 91 13.31 30.84 -2.02
C GLU A 91 12.94 32.32 -1.96
N THR A 92 13.00 33.03 -3.09
CA THR A 92 12.61 34.44 -3.17
C THR A 92 11.12 34.63 -2.87
N ILE A 93 10.25 33.79 -3.42
CA ILE A 93 8.81 33.82 -3.12
C ILE A 93 8.55 33.52 -1.65
N LEU A 94 9.23 32.52 -1.10
CA LEU A 94 9.06 32.12 0.29
C LEU A 94 9.59 33.18 1.26
N ASP A 95 10.63 33.94 0.89
CA ASP A 95 11.11 35.07 1.69
C ASP A 95 10.11 36.23 1.70
N LEU A 96 9.46 36.52 0.57
CA LEU A 96 8.36 37.49 0.52
C LEU A 96 7.18 37.04 1.39
N ALA A 97 6.83 35.75 1.36
CA ALA A 97 5.78 35.20 2.22
C ALA A 97 6.15 35.26 3.70
N ARG A 98 7.39 34.92 4.06
CA ARG A 98 7.93 35.01 5.42
C ARG A 98 7.87 36.44 5.97
N ASN A 99 8.15 37.43 5.13
CA ASN A 99 8.11 38.85 5.48
C ASN A 99 6.70 39.45 5.42
N SER A 100 5.65 38.64 5.26
CA SER A 100 4.23 39.06 5.14
C SER A 100 3.97 40.00 3.96
N GLN A 101 4.80 39.95 2.91
CA GLN A 101 4.68 40.77 1.70
C GLN A 101 3.90 40.05 0.58
N LEU A 102 3.74 38.73 0.70
CA LEU A 102 2.99 37.89 -0.23
C LEU A 102 2.11 36.89 0.56
N ALA A 103 0.82 36.81 0.23
CA ALA A 103 -0.05 35.78 0.80
C ALA A 103 0.20 34.43 0.09
N ILE A 104 0.30 33.35 0.87
CA ILE A 104 0.36 31.98 0.32
C ILE A 104 -1.02 31.64 -0.26
N THR A 105 -1.17 31.79 -1.57
CA THR A 105 -2.38 31.40 -2.29
C THR A 105 -2.23 29.97 -2.84
N PRO A 106 -3.33 29.28 -3.18
CA PRO A 106 -3.26 27.97 -3.83
C PRO A 106 -2.37 27.96 -5.10
N ALA A 107 -2.36 29.06 -5.86
CA ALA A 107 -1.48 29.21 -7.03
C ALA A 107 0.01 29.25 -6.67
N VAL A 108 0.37 29.86 -5.53
CA VAL A 108 1.76 29.85 -5.02
C VAL A 108 2.15 28.45 -4.57
N ILE A 109 1.26 27.74 -3.86
CA ILE A 109 1.50 26.34 -3.44
C ILE A 109 1.71 25.45 -4.67
N ASP A 110 0.85 25.57 -5.68
CA ASP A 110 0.97 24.79 -6.93
C ASP A 110 2.30 25.07 -7.64
N GLY A 111 2.74 26.33 -7.72
CA GLY A 111 4.03 26.69 -8.31
C GLY A 111 5.24 26.13 -7.54
N ILE A 112 5.17 26.08 -6.21
CA ILE A 112 6.21 25.45 -5.38
C ILE A 112 6.21 23.93 -5.57
N LEU A 113 5.04 23.29 -5.67
CA LEU A 113 4.93 21.86 -5.96
C LEU A 113 5.50 21.49 -7.33
N GLU A 114 5.21 22.29 -8.36
CA GLU A 114 5.77 22.10 -9.71
C GLU A 114 7.30 22.24 -9.71
N SER A 115 7.81 23.18 -8.91
CA SER A 115 9.25 23.35 -8.68
C SER A 115 9.87 22.13 -8.01
N LYS A 116 9.23 21.60 -6.96
CA LYS A 116 9.66 20.37 -6.28
C LYS A 116 9.68 19.18 -7.24
N ASP A 117 8.69 19.04 -8.11
CA ASP A 117 8.62 17.95 -9.08
C ASP A 117 9.67 18.09 -10.19
N TYR A 118 10.00 19.32 -10.60
CA TYR A 118 11.14 19.58 -11.48
C TYR A 118 12.47 19.18 -10.84
N LEU A 119 12.72 19.58 -9.59
CA LEU A 119 13.92 19.19 -8.85
C LEU A 119 13.98 17.67 -8.67
N GLY A 120 12.86 17.02 -8.36
CA GLY A 120 12.76 15.55 -8.26
C GLY A 120 13.14 14.82 -9.55
N ARG A 121 12.73 15.34 -10.72
CA ARG A 121 13.15 14.82 -12.03
C ARG A 121 14.65 14.98 -12.26
N TRP A 122 15.23 16.11 -11.86
CA TRP A 122 16.68 16.31 -11.90
C TRP A 122 17.43 15.31 -11.03
N MET A 123 16.96 15.03 -9.81
CA MET A 123 17.60 14.03 -8.94
C MET A 123 17.57 12.63 -9.57
N GLY A 124 16.45 12.24 -10.19
CA GLY A 124 16.35 10.98 -10.92
C GLY A 124 17.25 10.91 -12.16
N ALA A 125 17.47 12.03 -12.83
CA ALA A 125 18.39 12.11 -13.96
C ALA A 125 19.86 11.99 -13.51
N LEU A 126 20.26 12.65 -12.42
CA LEU A 126 21.60 12.53 -11.84
C LEU A 126 21.90 11.09 -11.38
N GLU A 127 20.91 10.42 -10.76
CA GLU A 127 21.01 9.00 -10.39
C GLU A 127 21.18 8.09 -11.61
N SER A 128 20.47 8.39 -12.70
CA SER A 128 20.62 7.66 -13.96
C SER A 128 22.00 7.85 -14.60
N MET A 129 22.58 9.05 -14.48
CA MET A 129 23.95 9.33 -14.95
C MET A 129 24.98 8.56 -14.13
N LEU A 130 24.82 8.45 -12.80
CA LEU A 130 25.69 7.62 -11.95
C LEU A 130 25.62 6.12 -12.32
N ALA A 131 24.47 5.66 -12.80
CA ALA A 131 24.27 4.28 -13.28
C ALA A 131 24.74 4.04 -14.74
N GLY A 132 25.38 5.02 -15.39
CA GLY A 132 25.89 4.91 -16.76
C GLY A 132 24.86 5.23 -17.86
N GLY A 133 23.73 5.84 -17.51
CA GLY A 133 22.73 6.33 -18.45
C GLY A 133 23.12 7.65 -19.15
N GLN A 134 22.37 8.02 -20.20
CA GLN A 134 22.56 9.29 -20.91
C GLN A 134 22.05 10.49 -20.09
N ALA A 135 22.68 11.65 -20.30
CA ALA A 135 22.24 12.92 -19.72
C ALA A 135 20.81 13.26 -20.19
N PRO A 136 19.99 13.89 -19.33
CA PRO A 136 18.62 14.21 -19.68
C PRO A 136 18.57 15.27 -20.80
N GLU A 137 18.12 14.87 -21.99
CA GLU A 137 17.71 15.83 -23.03
C GLU A 137 16.33 16.41 -22.67
N GLY A 138 16.24 17.74 -22.48
CA GLY A 138 14.96 18.45 -22.41
C GLY A 138 14.45 18.93 -21.04
N LEU A 139 15.30 19.01 -20.00
CA LEU A 139 14.93 19.67 -18.72
C LEU A 139 15.09 21.20 -18.79
N ASP A 140 14.41 21.85 -19.74
CA ASP A 140 14.41 23.32 -19.81
C ASP A 140 13.72 23.92 -18.56
N ASN A 141 14.40 24.83 -17.86
CA ASN A 141 13.89 25.52 -16.68
C ASN A 141 13.27 26.89 -17.01
N GLN A 142 13.43 27.41 -18.24
CA GLN A 142 13.07 28.80 -18.55
C GLN A 142 11.57 29.09 -18.37
N ALA A 143 10.70 28.16 -18.79
CA ALA A 143 9.25 28.31 -18.65
C ALA A 143 8.81 28.28 -17.19
N LEU A 144 9.40 27.39 -16.39
CA LEU A 144 9.07 27.23 -14.97
C LEU A 144 9.55 28.43 -14.15
N VAL A 145 10.80 28.88 -14.38
CA VAL A 145 11.34 30.09 -13.75
C VAL A 145 10.50 31.32 -14.09
N ALA A 146 10.03 31.45 -15.34
CA ALA A 146 9.15 32.54 -15.74
C ALA A 146 7.79 32.48 -15.03
N ALA A 147 7.20 31.29 -14.88
CA ALA A 147 5.93 31.11 -14.16
C ALA A 147 6.05 31.48 -12.68
N ILE A 148 7.12 31.02 -12.01
CA ILE A 148 7.43 31.32 -10.60
C ILE A 148 7.63 32.84 -10.41
N ARG A 149 8.43 33.48 -11.27
CA ARG A 149 8.60 34.95 -11.23
C ARG A 149 7.31 35.73 -11.44
N GLY A 150 6.37 35.19 -12.22
CA GLY A 150 5.05 35.78 -12.40
C GLY A 150 4.20 35.76 -11.12
N LEU A 151 4.39 34.76 -10.26
CA LEU A 151 3.71 34.63 -8.96
C LEU A 151 4.29 35.56 -7.88
N ALA A 152 5.55 36.01 -8.05
CA ALA A 152 6.22 36.94 -7.15
C ALA A 152 5.84 38.42 -7.40
N GLN A 153 5.22 38.72 -8.55
CA GLN A 153 4.77 40.08 -8.87
C GLN A 153 3.38 40.32 -8.26
N PRO A 154 3.18 41.42 -7.50
CA PRO A 154 1.84 41.82 -7.11
C PRO A 154 1.02 42.05 -8.39
N ALA A 155 -0.22 41.58 -8.39
CA ALA A 155 -1.16 41.80 -9.49
C ALA A 155 -1.46 43.31 -9.60
N ASP A 156 -0.63 44.04 -10.33
CA ASP A 156 -0.93 45.40 -10.77
C ASP A 156 -2.06 45.31 -11.80
N GLY A 157 -3.29 45.56 -11.35
CA GLY A 157 -4.40 45.76 -12.28
C GLY A 157 -5.82 45.47 -11.83
N THR A 158 -6.21 45.68 -10.57
CA THR A 158 -7.60 46.08 -10.26
C THR A 158 -7.61 47.08 -9.12
N GLY A 159 -8.40 48.15 -9.30
CA GLY A 159 -8.23 49.44 -8.64
C GLY A 159 -8.31 49.43 -7.11
N LEU A 160 -7.41 50.20 -6.51
CA LEU A 160 -7.57 50.73 -5.15
C LEU A 160 -8.88 51.53 -5.04
N THR A 161 -9.67 51.21 -4.02
CA THR A 161 -10.50 52.19 -3.30
C THR A 161 -9.91 52.35 -1.89
N PRO A 162 -9.58 53.57 -1.44
CA PRO A 162 -9.06 53.80 -0.09
C PRO A 162 -10.18 54.17 0.91
N ALA A 163 -10.22 53.46 2.05
CA ALA A 163 -10.81 53.81 3.35
C ALA A 163 -10.73 52.51 4.20
N GLU A 164 -10.24 52.44 5.44
CA GLU A 164 -10.36 53.37 6.55
C GLU A 164 -9.17 53.20 7.51
N GLU A 165 -8.69 54.35 7.96
CA GLU A 165 -7.64 54.58 8.93
C GLU A 165 -8.17 54.26 10.35
N CYS A 166 -7.55 53.32 11.06
CA CYS A 166 -7.74 53.17 12.49
C CYS A 166 -6.38 53.22 13.20
N ALA A 167 -6.31 54.16 14.14
CA ALA A 167 -5.14 54.70 14.81
C ALA A 167 -4.32 53.70 15.64
N PRO A 168 -3.03 54.00 15.92
CA PRO A 168 -2.18 53.22 16.80
C PRO A 168 -2.40 53.62 18.28
N PRO A 169 -2.32 52.70 19.26
CA PRO A 169 -2.11 53.09 20.64
C PRO A 169 -0.60 53.17 20.98
N SER A 170 -0.25 54.24 21.68
CA SER A 170 1.07 54.58 22.24
C SER A 170 1.36 53.78 23.54
N PRO A 171 2.61 53.78 24.06
CA PRO A 171 3.07 52.85 25.10
C PRO A 171 3.03 53.39 26.54
N GLY A 172 2.92 52.47 27.50
CA GLY A 172 3.37 52.59 28.91
C GLY A 172 2.33 52.15 29.96
N PRO A 173 2.71 51.73 31.20
CA PRO A 173 4.04 51.43 31.75
C PRO A 173 4.18 49.99 32.30
N THR A 174 5.42 49.67 32.65
CA THR A 174 5.94 48.48 33.33
C THR A 174 5.22 48.15 34.65
N GLU A 175 4.75 46.91 34.81
CA GLU A 175 4.51 46.31 36.13
C GLU A 175 4.88 44.82 36.12
N THR A 176 5.77 44.47 37.05
CA THR A 176 6.44 43.18 37.21
C THR A 176 5.57 42.25 38.04
N VAL A 177 5.12 41.09 37.52
CA VAL A 177 4.64 39.97 38.36
C VAL A 177 4.99 38.62 37.71
N ALA A 178 5.50 37.72 38.57
CA ALA A 178 5.97 36.36 38.31
C ALA A 178 4.85 35.37 37.88
N PRO A 179 5.18 34.15 37.38
CA PRO A 179 4.22 33.25 36.74
C PRO A 179 3.38 32.44 37.76
N PRO A 180 2.10 32.12 37.48
CA PRO A 180 1.30 31.26 38.35
C PRO A 180 1.37 29.78 37.96
N GLU A 181 1.44 28.95 39.00
CA GLU A 181 1.24 27.50 39.01
C GLU A 181 -0.20 27.10 38.63
N ALA A 182 -0.32 25.89 38.08
CA ALA A 182 -1.56 25.20 37.79
C ALA A 182 -2.32 24.80 39.08
N PRO A 183 -3.66 24.84 39.10
CA PRO A 183 -4.45 24.13 40.09
C PRO A 183 -5.09 22.86 39.51
N ALA A 184 -4.96 21.77 40.28
CA ALA A 184 -5.75 20.56 40.17
C ALA A 184 -7.12 20.74 40.85
N THR A 185 -8.20 20.29 40.21
CA THR A 185 -9.46 19.76 40.80
C THR A 185 -10.12 18.94 39.67
N SER A 186 -10.17 17.61 39.71
CA SER A 186 -11.01 16.72 40.51
C SER A 186 -12.53 16.95 40.32
N GLY A 187 -13.18 16.03 39.61
CA GLY A 187 -14.60 15.73 39.71
C GLY A 187 -15.38 15.69 38.40
N LEU A 188 -15.57 14.48 37.84
CA LEU A 188 -16.77 13.96 37.14
C LEU A 188 -16.37 12.87 36.11
N LEU A 189 -16.27 11.62 36.56
CA LEU A 189 -16.96 10.49 35.92
C LEU A 189 -16.86 9.27 36.85
N GLU A 190 -17.86 9.21 37.72
CA GLU A 190 -18.28 8.05 38.46
C GLU A 190 -19.00 7.10 37.49
N LEU A 191 -18.45 5.90 37.26
CA LEU A 191 -19.19 4.69 36.90
C LEU A 191 -18.25 3.48 36.89
N ALA A 192 -18.67 2.43 37.59
CA ALA A 192 -18.13 1.07 37.67
C ALA A 192 -17.03 0.78 38.70
N ARG A 193 -17.45 0.59 39.97
CA ARG A 193 -16.86 -0.43 40.86
C ARG A 193 -17.79 -0.82 42.02
N GLU A 194 -18.34 -2.04 41.95
CA GLU A 194 -18.68 -2.90 43.09
C GLU A 194 -18.79 -4.32 42.49
N VAL A 195 -17.93 -5.29 42.82
CA VAL A 195 -17.97 -6.10 44.04
C VAL A 195 -16.55 -6.54 44.45
N ALA A 196 -16.29 -6.48 45.75
CA ALA A 196 -15.05 -6.83 46.44
C ALA A 196 -15.04 -8.28 46.95
N ALA A 197 -13.84 -8.88 47.11
CA ALA A 197 -13.36 -9.56 48.33
C ALA A 197 -11.86 -9.97 48.21
N PRO A 198 -11.08 -10.02 49.32
CA PRO A 198 -9.60 -9.94 49.33
C PRO A 198 -8.88 -11.29 49.64
N PRO A 199 -7.53 -11.31 49.65
CA PRO A 199 -6.81 -11.47 50.94
C PRO A 199 -5.44 -10.76 51.02
N PRO A 200 -4.86 -10.58 52.23
CA PRO A 200 -3.40 -10.58 52.40
C PRO A 200 -2.92 -11.47 53.57
N GLU A 201 -1.74 -12.11 53.44
CA GLU A 201 -0.64 -12.04 54.43
C GLU A 201 0.58 -12.93 54.12
N ALA A 202 1.70 -12.52 54.72
CA ALA A 202 3.06 -13.11 54.86
C ALA A 202 4.03 -12.85 53.68
N ALA A 203 5.20 -12.20 53.76
CA ALA A 203 6.20 -11.80 54.77
C ALA A 203 7.58 -12.39 54.38
N GLU A 204 8.65 -11.63 54.70
CA GLU A 204 10.10 -11.92 54.59
C GLU A 204 10.79 -11.73 53.22
N ALA A 205 12.04 -11.26 53.11
CA ALA A 205 12.91 -10.29 53.79
C ALA A 205 14.26 -10.36 53.04
N ALA A 206 14.89 -9.23 52.68
CA ALA A 206 16.34 -9.12 52.44
C ALA A 206 16.76 -7.63 52.35
N PRO A 207 18.02 -7.27 52.71
CA PRO A 207 18.29 -6.09 53.53
C PRO A 207 18.81 -4.85 52.78
N SER A 208 18.68 -3.72 53.47
CA SER A 208 19.20 -2.39 53.18
C SER A 208 20.71 -2.27 53.39
N VAL A 209 21.38 -1.54 52.48
CA VAL A 209 22.63 -0.83 52.79
C VAL A 209 22.52 0.63 52.36
N SER A 210 23.08 1.46 53.23
CA SER A 210 22.95 2.90 53.43
C SER A 210 23.20 3.82 52.23
N ALA A 211 22.52 4.97 52.29
CA ALA A 211 22.75 6.15 51.48
C ALA A 211 24.04 6.89 51.89
N GLU A 212 24.81 7.34 50.89
CA GLU A 212 25.66 8.52 50.98
C GLU A 212 25.33 9.44 49.81
N ALA A 213 25.10 10.70 50.16
CA ALA A 213 24.68 11.79 49.30
C ALA A 213 25.78 12.23 48.33
N LEU A 214 25.39 12.67 47.12
CA LEU A 214 26.03 13.76 46.38
C LEU A 214 25.11 14.26 45.25
N GLU A 215 24.74 15.53 45.37
CA GLU A 215 24.52 16.53 44.32
C GLU A 215 23.43 16.31 43.26
N THR A 216 22.40 17.16 43.36
CA THR A 216 21.45 17.51 42.29
C THR A 216 22.13 18.18 41.08
N PRO A 217 21.86 17.71 39.84
CA PRO A 217 21.86 18.56 38.67
C PRO A 217 20.43 18.90 38.25
N LYS A 218 20.30 20.20 37.98
CA LYS A 218 19.23 20.95 37.33
C LYS A 218 18.50 20.19 36.19
N ALA A 219 17.19 20.42 36.12
CA ALA A 219 16.26 19.88 35.12
C ALA A 219 16.85 19.86 33.70
N ALA A 220 16.91 18.67 33.11
CA ALA A 220 17.03 18.47 31.67
C ALA A 220 15.62 18.29 31.11
N GLU A 221 15.29 19.12 30.12
CA GLU A 221 14.16 18.94 29.21
C GLU A 221 14.16 17.50 28.64
N PRO A 222 12.99 16.93 28.27
CA PRO A 222 12.95 15.64 27.61
C PRO A 222 13.66 15.79 26.26
N SER A 223 14.94 15.40 26.20
CA SER A 223 15.66 15.29 24.95
C SER A 223 14.86 14.34 24.07
N GLN A 224 14.39 14.86 22.93
CA GLN A 224 13.92 14.04 21.83
C GLN A 224 14.94 12.92 21.62
N LEU A 225 14.54 11.69 21.93
CA LEU A 225 15.23 10.50 21.47
C LEU A 225 15.16 10.55 19.96
N THR A 226 16.14 11.20 19.33
CA THR A 226 16.39 11.08 17.91
C THR A 226 16.63 9.61 17.67
N ALA A 227 15.60 8.92 17.17
CA ALA A 227 15.73 7.54 16.73
C ALA A 227 16.89 7.52 15.75
N ARG A 228 18.00 6.90 16.15
CA ARG A 228 19.15 6.68 15.28
C ARG A 228 18.68 5.77 14.14
N SER A 229 18.24 6.38 13.04
CA SER A 229 17.82 5.64 11.85
C SER A 229 19.07 5.08 11.16
N ILE A 230 19.14 3.76 11.04
CA ILE A 230 20.18 3.08 10.28
C ILE A 230 19.60 2.75 8.91
N LYS A 231 20.15 3.34 7.85
CA LYS A 231 19.80 2.98 6.48
C LYS A 231 20.47 1.64 6.16
N VAL A 232 19.66 0.62 5.87
CA VAL A 232 20.13 -0.72 5.52
C VAL A 232 19.74 -1.01 4.07
N ASP A 233 20.64 -1.63 3.32
CA ASP A 233 20.37 -2.10 1.96
C ASP A 233 19.19 -3.08 1.95
N THR A 234 18.25 -2.89 1.01
CA THR A 234 17.02 -3.69 0.93
C THR A 234 17.30 -5.16 0.66
N GLY A 235 18.29 -5.48 -0.18
CA GLY A 235 18.67 -6.86 -0.48
C GLY A 235 19.21 -7.61 0.74
N LYS A 236 19.86 -6.92 1.68
CA LYS A 236 20.32 -7.54 2.95
C LYS A 236 19.15 -7.93 3.86
N LEU A 237 18.10 -7.10 3.91
CA LEU A 237 16.89 -7.42 4.66
C LEU A 237 16.16 -8.60 4.02
N ASP A 238 16.12 -8.66 2.68
CA ASP A 238 15.54 -9.78 1.96
C ASP A 238 16.26 -11.10 2.25
N TYR A 239 17.59 -11.08 2.17
CA TYR A 239 18.42 -12.23 2.53
C TYR A 239 18.21 -12.68 3.97
N LEU A 240 18.08 -11.74 4.92
CA LEU A 240 17.81 -12.07 6.32
C LEU A 240 16.46 -12.78 6.47
N VAL A 241 15.41 -12.27 5.82
CA VAL A 241 14.08 -12.90 5.84
C VAL A 241 14.12 -14.29 5.22
N ASP A 242 14.85 -14.47 4.11
CA ASP A 242 15.02 -15.77 3.47
C ASP A 242 15.73 -16.77 4.40
N MET A 243 16.84 -16.35 5.02
CA MET A 243 17.58 -17.17 6.00
C MET A 243 16.73 -17.56 7.21
N VAL A 244 15.91 -16.64 7.71
CA VAL A 244 14.97 -16.96 8.79
C VAL A 244 13.91 -17.94 8.30
N GLY A 245 13.42 -17.80 7.06
CA GLY A 245 12.55 -18.78 6.42
C GLY A 245 13.18 -20.16 6.33
N GLU A 246 14.47 -20.26 5.96
CA GLU A 246 15.22 -21.52 5.95
C GLU A 246 15.39 -22.10 7.35
N MET A 247 15.59 -21.26 8.36
CA MET A 247 15.67 -21.67 9.76
C MET A 247 14.34 -22.23 10.27
N VAL A 248 13.22 -21.59 9.94
CA VAL A 248 11.86 -22.10 10.26
C VAL A 248 11.66 -23.47 9.62
N ILE A 249 12.10 -23.64 8.37
CA ILE A 249 12.02 -24.93 7.69
C ILE A 249 12.90 -25.97 8.38
N ALA A 250 14.17 -25.67 8.64
CA ALA A 250 15.10 -26.60 9.30
C ALA A 250 14.60 -27.01 10.70
N GLN A 251 14.02 -26.08 11.44
CA GLN A 251 13.41 -26.34 12.75
C GLN A 251 12.17 -27.23 12.62
N SER A 252 11.35 -27.03 11.59
CA SER A 252 10.18 -27.88 11.28
C SER A 252 10.61 -29.31 10.93
N LEU A 253 11.64 -29.46 10.07
CA LEU A 253 12.26 -30.75 9.70
C LEU A 253 12.66 -31.56 10.94
N VAL A 254 13.41 -30.93 11.85
CA VAL A 254 13.90 -31.58 13.07
C VAL A 254 12.73 -31.96 13.99
N ARG A 255 11.70 -31.11 14.10
CA ARG A 255 10.58 -31.32 15.00
C ARG A 255 9.67 -32.46 14.56
N HIS A 256 9.51 -32.64 13.24
CA HIS A 256 8.61 -33.62 12.64
C HIS A 256 9.33 -34.85 12.09
N ASP A 257 10.63 -34.97 12.34
CA ASP A 257 11.42 -36.16 12.02
C ASP A 257 10.80 -37.40 12.71
N PRO A 258 10.43 -38.45 11.94
CA PRO A 258 9.75 -39.64 12.48
C PRO A 258 10.64 -40.47 13.42
N ASP A 259 11.95 -40.48 13.21
CA ASP A 259 12.91 -41.18 14.07
C ASP A 259 13.06 -40.45 15.41
N LEU A 260 12.98 -39.11 15.39
CA LEU A 260 12.98 -38.30 16.59
C LEU A 260 11.66 -38.42 17.36
N ALA A 261 10.52 -38.40 16.66
CA ALA A 261 9.19 -38.44 17.27
C ALA A 261 8.94 -39.73 18.07
N SER A 262 9.44 -40.87 17.58
CA SER A 262 9.28 -42.17 18.24
C SER A 262 10.15 -42.35 19.49
N SER A 263 11.20 -41.51 19.66
CA SER A 263 12.20 -41.63 20.73
C SER A 263 12.39 -40.36 21.58
N MET A 264 11.48 -39.38 21.45
CA MET A 264 11.67 -38.04 22.00
C MET A 264 11.60 -38.00 23.53
N LYS A 265 12.72 -37.71 24.18
CA LYS A 265 12.77 -37.47 25.63
C LYS A 265 12.07 -36.14 25.98
N PRO A 266 11.37 -36.02 27.13
CA PRO A 266 10.66 -34.79 27.53
C PRO A 266 11.54 -33.52 27.61
N ARG A 267 12.85 -33.68 27.87
CA ARG A 267 13.81 -32.58 27.87
C ARG A 267 14.07 -32.04 26.46
N LEU A 268 14.20 -32.93 25.47
CA LEU A 268 14.40 -32.55 24.08
C LEU A 268 13.15 -31.86 23.51
N ALA A 269 11.96 -32.38 23.81
CA ALA A 269 10.69 -31.75 23.43
C ALA A 269 10.56 -30.31 23.94
N ARG A 270 10.97 -30.06 25.20
CA ARG A 270 11.01 -28.71 25.78
C ARG A 270 12.00 -27.80 25.06
N ASN A 271 13.22 -28.28 24.78
CA ASN A 271 14.23 -27.50 24.07
C ASN A 271 13.79 -27.16 22.64
N LEU A 272 13.19 -28.10 21.91
CA LEU A 272 12.66 -27.87 20.56
C LEU A 272 11.49 -26.86 20.58
N SER A 273 10.65 -26.91 21.60
CA SER A 273 9.57 -25.91 21.79
C SER A 273 10.12 -24.52 22.13
N GLN A 274 11.23 -24.44 22.87
CA GLN A 274 11.93 -23.18 23.13
C GLN A 274 12.59 -22.63 21.86
N LEU A 275 13.26 -23.49 21.07
CA LEU A 275 13.81 -23.12 19.77
C LEU A 275 12.72 -22.57 18.85
N ALA A 276 11.56 -23.25 18.77
CA ALA A 276 10.41 -22.78 17.98
C ALA A 276 9.97 -21.36 18.37
N ARG A 277 9.90 -21.06 19.67
CA ARG A 277 9.53 -19.73 20.17
C ARG A 277 10.57 -18.66 19.79
N ILE A 278 11.86 -18.96 19.94
CA ILE A 278 12.92 -18.03 19.57
C ILE A 278 12.93 -17.79 18.05
N THR A 279 12.73 -18.85 17.25
CA THR A 279 12.62 -18.75 15.79
C THR A 279 11.43 -17.87 15.38
N ASP A 280 10.25 -18.02 16.01
CA ASP A 280 9.08 -17.16 15.77
C ASP A 280 9.36 -15.69 16.14
N GLU A 281 10.06 -15.44 17.25
CA GLU A 281 10.43 -14.09 17.68
C GLU A 281 11.44 -13.43 16.72
N VAL A 282 12.45 -14.18 16.28
CA VAL A 282 13.41 -13.72 15.26
C VAL A 282 12.69 -13.43 13.94
N GLN A 283 11.73 -14.26 13.55
CA GLN A 283 10.94 -14.06 12.33
C GLN A 283 10.08 -12.81 12.42
N ARG A 284 9.37 -12.59 13.53
CA ARG A 284 8.57 -11.38 13.74
C ARG A 284 9.43 -10.12 13.67
N THR A 285 10.61 -10.17 14.30
CA THR A 285 11.57 -9.05 14.31
C THR A 285 12.15 -8.79 12.92
N ALA A 286 12.50 -9.85 12.17
CA ALA A 286 12.95 -9.74 10.79
C ALA A 286 11.88 -9.11 9.90
N MET A 287 10.62 -9.52 10.08
CA MET A 287 9.49 -8.96 9.33
C MET A 287 9.22 -7.50 9.68
N SER A 288 9.30 -7.12 10.96
CA SER A 288 9.10 -5.72 11.37
C SER A 288 10.15 -4.78 10.77
N MET A 289 11.38 -5.26 10.52
CA MET A 289 12.43 -4.46 9.87
C MET A 289 12.12 -4.11 8.41
N ARG A 290 11.23 -4.84 7.73
CA ARG A 290 10.80 -4.56 6.35
C ARG A 290 9.57 -3.64 6.29
N MET A 291 8.90 -3.42 7.43
CA MET A 291 7.67 -2.66 7.46
C MET A 291 7.93 -1.18 7.18
N ILE A 292 7.07 -0.58 6.36
CA ILE A 292 7.05 0.85 6.08
C ILE A 292 5.63 1.39 6.35
N PRO A 293 5.52 2.64 6.84
CA PRO A 293 4.22 3.25 7.08
C PRO A 293 3.48 3.52 5.76
N ILE A 294 2.17 3.26 5.72
CA ILE A 294 1.33 3.51 4.54
C ILE A 294 1.11 5.00 4.24
N GLY A 295 1.39 5.88 5.21
CA GLY A 295 1.17 7.33 5.08
C GLY A 295 1.76 7.94 3.81
N GLN A 296 2.93 7.49 3.35
CA GLN A 296 3.52 7.96 2.09
C GLN A 296 2.62 7.68 0.87
N LEU A 297 1.94 6.52 0.85
CA LEU A 297 0.99 6.18 -0.21
C LEU A 297 -0.30 7.00 -0.09
N PHE A 298 -0.77 7.25 1.14
CA PHE A 298 -1.95 8.09 1.38
C PHE A 298 -1.71 9.53 0.94
N GLN A 299 -0.52 10.09 1.20
CA GLN A 299 -0.13 11.43 0.74
C GLN A 299 -0.10 11.55 -0.78
N LYS A 300 0.47 10.57 -1.49
CA LYS A 300 0.42 10.53 -2.97
C LYS A 300 -1.02 10.50 -3.49
N THR A 301 -1.88 9.75 -2.82
CA THR A 301 -3.29 9.64 -3.18
C THR A 301 -4.04 10.94 -2.89
N ALA A 302 -3.69 11.65 -1.82
CA ALA A 302 -4.27 12.95 -1.47
C ALA A 302 -4.03 14.00 -2.56
N ARG A 303 -2.81 14.04 -3.10
CA ARG A 303 -2.48 14.90 -4.25
C ARG A 303 -3.36 14.58 -5.46
N LEU A 304 -3.51 13.30 -5.78
CA LEU A 304 -4.37 12.87 -6.89
C LEU A 304 -5.83 13.27 -6.69
N VAL A 305 -6.39 13.14 -5.48
CA VAL A 305 -7.76 13.58 -5.17
C VAL A 305 -7.92 15.07 -5.46
N ARG A 306 -6.93 15.86 -5.05
CA ARG A 306 -6.95 17.31 -5.22
C ARG A 306 -6.96 17.73 -6.69
N ASP A 307 -6.10 17.12 -7.49
CA ASP A 307 -6.03 17.38 -8.93
C ASP A 307 -7.33 16.97 -9.64
N LEU A 308 -7.89 15.82 -9.29
CA LEU A 308 -9.15 15.33 -9.84
C LEU A 308 -10.34 16.20 -9.42
N SER A 309 -10.37 16.64 -8.16
CA SER A 309 -11.41 17.53 -7.63
C SER A 309 -11.46 18.85 -8.40
N ARG A 310 -10.29 19.46 -8.66
CA ARG A 310 -10.19 20.68 -9.48
C ARG A 310 -10.63 20.44 -10.92
N LYS A 311 -10.12 19.37 -11.55
CA LYS A 311 -10.46 19.04 -12.95
C LYS A 311 -11.95 18.75 -13.14
N ALA A 312 -12.58 18.10 -12.18
CA ALA A 312 -14.00 17.75 -12.21
C ALA A 312 -14.92 18.83 -11.64
N SER A 313 -14.37 19.97 -11.15
CA SER A 313 -15.11 21.03 -10.47
C SER A 313 -15.98 20.53 -9.31
N LYS A 314 -15.46 19.56 -8.55
CA LYS A 314 -16.09 19.01 -7.35
C LYS A 314 -15.39 19.56 -6.10
N GLN A 315 -16.11 19.65 -4.99
CA GLN A 315 -15.53 20.00 -3.69
C GLN A 315 -15.40 18.72 -2.87
N VAL A 316 -14.17 18.30 -2.60
CA VAL A 316 -13.89 17.06 -1.87
C VAL A 316 -12.95 17.37 -0.70
N ASP A 317 -13.36 16.94 0.48
CA ASP A 317 -12.54 16.90 1.68
C ASP A 317 -12.03 15.47 1.90
N LEU A 318 -10.72 15.32 2.05
CA LEU A 318 -10.06 14.03 2.20
C LEU A 318 -9.57 13.87 3.62
N GLU A 319 -10.09 12.87 4.30
CA GLU A 319 -9.66 12.49 5.63
C GLU A 319 -8.76 11.25 5.57
N LEU A 320 -7.62 11.34 6.25
CA LEU A 320 -6.66 10.26 6.40
C LEU A 320 -6.69 9.77 7.85
N ALA A 321 -6.70 8.45 8.04
CA ALA A 321 -6.65 7.82 9.36
C ALA A 321 -5.74 6.59 9.35
N GLY A 322 -4.90 6.45 10.37
CA GLY A 322 -3.97 5.33 10.49
C GLY A 322 -2.82 5.38 9.48
N GLU A 323 -2.31 6.57 9.17
CA GLU A 323 -1.14 6.77 8.28
C GLU A 323 0.14 6.11 8.80
N ASP A 324 0.21 5.93 10.12
CA ASP A 324 1.26 5.23 10.86
C ASP A 324 1.16 3.71 10.77
N THR A 325 0.09 3.17 10.15
CA THR A 325 -0.05 1.72 9.97
C THR A 325 1.10 1.18 9.14
N GLU A 326 1.85 0.27 9.74
CA GLU A 326 3.00 -0.42 9.14
C GLU A 326 2.58 -1.57 8.23
N LEU A 327 3.13 -1.61 7.01
CA LEU A 327 2.91 -2.64 6.00
C LEU A 327 4.22 -3.11 5.36
N ASP A 328 4.26 -4.34 4.87
CA ASP A 328 5.39 -4.84 4.09
C ASP A 328 5.62 -3.98 2.84
N ARG A 329 6.88 -3.62 2.57
CA ARG A 329 7.26 -2.80 1.41
C ARG A 329 6.68 -3.30 0.09
N ASN A 330 6.72 -4.60 -0.17
CA ASN A 330 6.21 -5.17 -1.42
C ASN A 330 4.69 -5.02 -1.51
N ILE A 331 3.99 -5.10 -0.38
CA ILE A 331 2.54 -4.85 -0.33
C ILE A 331 2.26 -3.39 -0.69
N VAL A 332 3.02 -2.43 -0.14
CA VAL A 332 2.81 -0.99 -0.43
C VAL A 332 3.05 -0.68 -1.91
N GLU A 333 4.11 -1.23 -2.51
CA GLU A 333 4.43 -1.04 -3.93
C GLU A 333 3.33 -1.61 -4.84
N GLU A 334 2.86 -2.83 -4.58
CA GLU A 334 1.80 -3.47 -5.37
C GLU A 334 0.41 -2.87 -5.13
N LEU A 335 0.17 -2.24 -3.97
CA LEU A 335 -1.11 -1.60 -3.63
C LEU A 335 -1.25 -0.19 -4.23
N ALA A 336 -0.15 0.45 -4.61
CA ALA A 336 -0.16 1.84 -5.06
C ALA A 336 -1.16 2.08 -6.21
N ASP A 337 -1.05 1.28 -7.27
CA ASP A 337 -1.90 1.39 -8.46
C ASP A 337 -3.39 1.08 -8.16
N PRO A 338 -3.73 -0.03 -7.47
CA PRO A 338 -5.11 -0.31 -7.06
C PRO A 338 -5.76 0.79 -6.23
N LEU A 339 -5.02 1.34 -5.26
CA LEU A 339 -5.54 2.36 -4.34
C LEU A 339 -5.82 3.67 -5.06
N MET A 340 -4.88 4.13 -5.91
CA MET A 340 -5.08 5.30 -6.76
C MET A 340 -6.30 5.14 -7.69
N HIS A 341 -6.50 3.94 -8.25
CA HIS A 341 -7.62 3.70 -9.15
C HIS A 341 -8.98 3.70 -8.45
N MET A 342 -9.10 3.10 -7.27
CA MET A 342 -10.35 3.14 -6.49
C MET A 342 -10.72 4.55 -6.07
N VAL A 343 -9.73 5.34 -5.63
CA VAL A 343 -9.96 6.74 -5.23
C VAL A 343 -10.37 7.60 -6.43
N ARG A 344 -9.76 7.37 -7.60
CA ARG A 344 -10.22 8.02 -8.84
C ARG A 344 -11.68 7.70 -9.15
N ASN A 345 -12.09 6.43 -9.03
CA ASN A 345 -13.48 6.04 -9.29
C ASN A 345 -14.45 6.69 -8.29
N ALA A 346 -14.05 6.80 -7.02
CA ALA A 346 -14.82 7.52 -6.01
C ALA A 346 -14.99 8.99 -6.40
N VAL A 347 -13.92 9.70 -6.77
CA VAL A 347 -13.97 11.13 -7.12
C VAL A 347 -14.66 11.40 -8.46
N ASP A 348 -14.36 10.63 -9.52
CA ASP A 348 -14.88 10.88 -10.87
C ASP A 348 -16.35 10.44 -11.01
N HIS A 349 -16.71 9.29 -10.46
CA HIS A 349 -18.04 8.68 -10.67
C HIS A 349 -18.89 8.61 -9.40
N GLY A 350 -18.29 8.38 -8.24
CA GLY A 350 -19.00 8.29 -6.97
C GLY A 350 -19.54 9.64 -6.50
N ILE A 351 -18.67 10.65 -6.45
CA ILE A 351 -18.99 11.98 -5.93
C ILE A 351 -19.79 12.79 -6.96
N GLU A 352 -20.87 13.38 -6.49
CA GLU A 352 -21.78 14.26 -7.22
C GLU A 352 -21.23 15.69 -7.29
N THR A 353 -21.68 16.51 -8.24
CA THR A 353 -21.31 17.94 -8.25
C THR A 353 -21.97 18.68 -7.07
N PRO A 354 -21.46 19.85 -6.64
CA PRO A 354 -22.07 20.61 -5.54
C PRO A 354 -23.57 20.91 -5.77
N GLU A 355 -23.96 21.12 -7.02
CA GLU A 355 -25.36 21.35 -7.43
C GLU A 355 -26.23 20.09 -7.27
N GLU A 356 -25.75 18.94 -7.73
CA GLU A 356 -26.41 17.63 -7.55
C GLU A 356 -26.55 17.28 -6.06
N ARG A 357 -25.50 17.56 -5.26
CA ARG A 357 -25.50 17.32 -3.81
C ARG A 357 -26.51 18.19 -3.08
N ALA A 358 -26.62 19.47 -3.45
CA ALA A 358 -27.62 20.37 -2.89
C ALA A 358 -29.05 19.91 -3.19
N GLN A 359 -29.31 19.39 -4.40
CA GLN A 359 -30.61 18.81 -4.78
C GLN A 359 -30.93 17.54 -3.98
N ALA A 360 -29.91 16.74 -3.66
CA ALA A 360 -30.04 15.54 -2.82
C ALA A 360 -30.07 15.84 -1.31
N GLY A 361 -29.98 17.11 -0.89
CA GLY A 361 -29.98 17.51 0.52
C GLY A 361 -28.68 17.20 1.27
N LYS A 362 -27.57 17.01 0.55
CA LYS A 362 -26.24 16.73 1.11
C LYS A 362 -25.41 18.01 1.26
N ALA A 363 -24.36 17.94 2.08
CA ALA A 363 -23.37 19.01 2.18
C ALA A 363 -22.69 19.26 0.82
N PRO A 364 -22.38 20.52 0.44
CA PRO A 364 -21.76 20.83 -0.85
C PRO A 364 -20.36 20.21 -1.00
N THR A 365 -19.62 20.11 0.10
CA THR A 365 -18.35 19.37 0.18
C THR A 365 -18.63 17.88 0.40
N ALA A 366 -18.02 17.04 -0.44
CA ALA A 366 -18.05 15.58 -0.31
C ALA A 366 -16.91 15.10 0.58
N ARG A 367 -17.13 14.02 1.32
CA ARG A 367 -16.11 13.42 2.21
C ARG A 367 -15.59 12.12 1.61
N VAL A 368 -14.27 12.01 1.52
CA VAL A 368 -13.56 10.76 1.21
C VAL A 368 -12.69 10.41 2.41
N LEU A 369 -12.81 9.17 2.89
CA LEU A 369 -12.02 8.65 4.00
C LEU A 369 -11.09 7.56 3.50
N LEU A 370 -9.79 7.72 3.76
CA LEU A 370 -8.78 6.66 3.63
C LEU A 370 -8.33 6.25 5.02
N LYS A 371 -8.61 5.00 5.39
CA LYS A 371 -8.28 4.46 6.70
C LYS A 371 -7.47 3.19 6.57
N ALA A 372 -6.38 3.08 7.31
CA ALA A 372 -5.66 1.82 7.50
C ALA A 372 -5.63 1.43 8.98
N GLY A 373 -5.49 0.14 9.25
CA GLY A 373 -5.28 -0.36 10.61
C GLY A 373 -5.01 -1.87 10.64
N HIS A 374 -4.54 -2.36 11.79
CA HIS A 374 -4.34 -3.78 12.03
C HIS A 374 -5.57 -4.39 12.73
N GLN A 375 -6.12 -5.47 12.18
CA GLN A 375 -7.25 -6.19 12.77
C GLN A 375 -7.05 -7.69 12.64
N ALA A 376 -7.00 -8.41 13.77
CA ALA A 376 -6.99 -9.87 13.84
C ALA A 376 -5.94 -10.56 12.93
N GLY A 377 -4.72 -10.03 12.86
CA GLY A 377 -3.64 -10.59 12.03
C GLY A 377 -3.69 -10.18 10.55
N HIS A 378 -4.59 -9.28 10.19
CA HIS A 378 -4.70 -8.68 8.86
C HIS A 378 -4.47 -7.17 8.93
N ILE A 379 -3.97 -6.63 7.83
CA ILE A 379 -4.02 -5.20 7.56
C ILE A 379 -5.35 -4.91 6.85
N VAL A 380 -6.14 -4.01 7.42
CA VAL A 380 -7.42 -3.59 6.86
C VAL A 380 -7.26 -2.17 6.32
N ILE A 381 -7.55 -2.01 5.03
CA ILE A 381 -7.49 -0.74 4.33
C ILE A 381 -8.89 -0.45 3.81
N GLN A 382 -9.46 0.66 4.27
CA GLN A 382 -10.81 1.08 3.99
C GLN A 382 -10.78 2.39 3.20
N ILE A 383 -11.56 2.41 2.12
CA ILE A 383 -11.81 3.59 1.29
C ILE A 383 -13.31 3.83 1.37
N SER A 384 -13.72 5.00 1.84
CA SER A 384 -15.13 5.35 1.94
C SER A 384 -15.42 6.70 1.31
N ASP A 385 -16.53 6.81 0.59
CA ASP A 385 -17.07 8.07 0.09
C ASP A 385 -18.52 8.25 0.54
N ASP A 386 -18.99 9.50 0.57
CA ASP A 386 -20.39 9.88 0.84
C ASP A 386 -21.19 10.21 -0.44
N GLY A 387 -20.76 9.63 -1.57
CA GLY A 387 -21.29 9.91 -2.90
C GLY A 387 -22.67 9.31 -3.16
N ARG A 388 -23.00 9.13 -4.44
CA ARG A 388 -24.30 8.60 -4.87
C ARG A 388 -24.50 7.11 -4.55
N GLY A 389 -23.43 6.40 -4.22
CA GLY A 389 -23.42 4.95 -4.05
C GLY A 389 -23.53 4.19 -5.38
N LEU A 390 -23.54 2.86 -5.29
CA LEU A 390 -23.66 1.96 -6.44
C LEU A 390 -25.13 1.68 -6.76
N ASP A 391 -25.49 1.87 -8.03
CA ASP A 391 -26.84 1.61 -8.55
C ASP A 391 -27.03 0.11 -8.80
N GLN A 392 -27.70 -0.57 -7.85
CA GLN A 392 -27.92 -2.02 -7.89
C GLN A 392 -28.70 -2.44 -9.15
N GLU A 393 -29.70 -1.68 -9.56
CA GLU A 393 -30.54 -2.01 -10.73
C GLU A 393 -29.73 -1.93 -12.03
N LYS A 394 -28.88 -0.91 -12.18
CA LYS A 394 -27.97 -0.82 -13.34
C LYS A 394 -26.97 -1.95 -13.37
N ILE A 395 -26.40 -2.34 -12.23
CA ILE A 395 -25.45 -3.46 -12.14
C ILE A 395 -26.14 -4.76 -12.56
N LEU A 396 -27.32 -5.05 -12.02
CA LEU A 396 -28.10 -6.25 -12.36
C LEU A 396 -28.49 -6.28 -13.84
N ARG A 397 -28.97 -5.16 -14.40
CA ARG A 397 -29.32 -5.08 -15.82
C ARG A 397 -28.11 -5.38 -16.71
N LYS A 398 -26.97 -4.74 -16.43
CA LYS A 398 -25.73 -4.94 -17.22
C LYS A 398 -25.16 -6.35 -17.04
N ALA A 399 -25.33 -6.97 -15.87
CA ALA A 399 -24.95 -8.35 -15.62
C ALA A 399 -25.81 -9.34 -16.42
N ARG A 400 -27.13 -9.09 -16.53
CA ARG A 400 -28.06 -9.88 -17.37
C ARG A 400 -27.75 -9.74 -18.85
N GLU A 401 -27.51 -8.52 -19.33
CA GLU A 401 -27.12 -8.26 -20.74
C GLU A 401 -25.83 -9.00 -21.13
N LYS A 402 -24.89 -9.12 -20.19
CA LYS A 402 -23.63 -9.86 -20.38
C LYS A 402 -23.74 -11.35 -20.13
N GLY A 403 -24.92 -11.87 -19.76
CA GLY A 403 -25.13 -13.29 -19.46
C GLY A 403 -24.37 -13.79 -18.24
N LEU A 404 -24.03 -12.91 -17.29
CA LEU A 404 -23.32 -13.27 -16.05
C LEU A 404 -24.24 -13.87 -14.99
N ILE A 405 -25.53 -13.54 -15.05
CA ILE A 405 -26.55 -13.97 -14.10
C ILE A 405 -27.80 -14.42 -14.85
N GLU A 406 -28.46 -15.46 -14.34
CA GLU A 406 -29.75 -15.91 -14.86
C GLU A 406 -30.84 -14.86 -14.61
N PRO A 407 -31.87 -14.74 -15.47
CA PRO A 407 -32.92 -13.72 -15.37
C PRO A 407 -33.66 -13.73 -14.02
N ASP A 408 -33.81 -14.91 -13.41
CA ASP A 408 -34.54 -15.14 -12.15
C ASP A 408 -33.62 -15.32 -10.93
N ALA A 409 -32.30 -15.10 -11.07
CA ALA A 409 -31.37 -15.26 -9.96
C ALA A 409 -31.61 -14.18 -8.87
N GLN A 410 -31.88 -14.63 -7.64
CA GLN A 410 -31.90 -13.78 -6.44
C GLN A 410 -30.51 -13.76 -5.82
N LEU A 411 -29.86 -12.61 -5.85
CA LEU A 411 -28.53 -12.39 -5.29
C LEU A 411 -28.64 -11.50 -4.05
N SER A 412 -27.78 -11.75 -3.07
CA SER A 412 -27.58 -10.82 -1.96
C SER A 412 -26.89 -9.53 -2.42
N GLU A 413 -27.04 -8.43 -1.67
CA GLU A 413 -26.42 -7.14 -2.03
C GLU A 413 -24.90 -7.25 -2.22
N GLY A 414 -24.21 -7.99 -1.34
CA GLY A 414 -22.78 -8.23 -1.48
C GLY A 414 -22.41 -9.00 -2.74
N GLU A 415 -23.22 -9.97 -3.17
CA GLU A 415 -23.02 -10.69 -4.43
C GLU A 415 -23.25 -9.79 -5.64
N ILE A 416 -24.23 -8.88 -5.58
CA ILE A 416 -24.49 -7.89 -6.63
C ILE A 416 -23.27 -6.96 -6.77
N PHE A 417 -22.76 -6.41 -5.66
CA PHE A 417 -21.59 -5.55 -5.72
C PHE A 417 -20.32 -6.29 -6.16
N ASN A 418 -20.19 -7.58 -5.84
CA ASN A 418 -19.07 -8.38 -6.34
C ASN A 418 -19.04 -8.52 -7.87
N LEU A 419 -20.16 -8.31 -8.57
CA LEU A 419 -20.20 -8.33 -10.03
C LEU A 419 -19.37 -7.21 -10.66
N ILE A 420 -19.13 -6.10 -9.96
CA ILE A 420 -18.32 -4.98 -10.48
C ILE A 420 -16.88 -5.39 -10.78
N PHE A 421 -16.40 -6.45 -10.13
CA PHE A 421 -15.05 -6.97 -10.33
C PHE A 421 -14.96 -8.02 -11.45
N HIS A 422 -16.05 -8.31 -12.16
CA HIS A 422 -16.01 -9.27 -13.26
C HIS A 422 -15.23 -8.69 -14.46
N PRO A 423 -14.39 -9.47 -15.15
CA PRO A 423 -13.63 -8.98 -16.31
C PRO A 423 -14.51 -8.27 -17.33
N GLY A 424 -14.08 -7.08 -17.75
CA GLY A 424 -14.80 -6.23 -18.69
C GLY A 424 -16.12 -5.65 -18.15
N PHE A 425 -16.43 -5.80 -16.87
CA PHE A 425 -17.59 -5.16 -16.24
C PHE A 425 -17.24 -3.70 -15.91
N SER A 426 -17.74 -2.77 -16.72
CA SER A 426 -17.73 -1.35 -16.42
C SER A 426 -19.14 -0.84 -16.62
N THR A 427 -19.65 -0.03 -15.69
CA THR A 427 -20.97 0.60 -15.78
C THR A 427 -20.98 1.79 -16.72
N ALA A 428 -19.82 2.31 -17.15
CA ALA A 428 -19.71 3.44 -18.07
C ALA A 428 -20.19 3.08 -19.49
N ASP A 429 -20.91 4.00 -20.13
CA ASP A 429 -21.42 3.89 -21.51
C ASP A 429 -20.37 4.30 -22.57
N LYS A 430 -19.30 4.98 -22.15
CA LYS A 430 -18.12 5.29 -22.97
C LYS A 430 -16.86 4.84 -22.26
N ILE A 431 -16.00 4.13 -22.97
CA ILE A 431 -14.62 3.87 -22.53
C ILE A 431 -13.91 5.22 -22.64
N THR A 432 -13.55 5.82 -21.51
CA THR A 432 -12.74 7.05 -21.52
C THR A 432 -11.30 6.70 -21.87
N ASP A 433 -10.77 7.27 -22.95
CA ASP A 433 -9.42 7.03 -23.51
C ASP A 433 -8.24 7.46 -22.59
N VAL A 434 -8.50 7.86 -21.34
CA VAL A 434 -7.48 8.41 -20.42
C VAL A 434 -6.76 7.30 -19.62
N SER A 435 -7.08 6.02 -19.84
CA SER A 435 -6.35 4.92 -19.20
C SER A 435 -5.89 3.90 -20.23
N GLY A 436 -4.86 4.26 -21.00
CA GLY A 436 -4.17 3.41 -21.99
C GLY A 436 -3.47 2.17 -21.42
N ARG A 437 -3.92 1.61 -20.28
CA ARG A 437 -3.45 0.35 -19.69
C ARG A 437 -4.58 -0.63 -19.31
N GLY A 438 -5.85 -0.31 -19.60
CA GLY A 438 -6.95 -1.25 -19.36
C GLY A 438 -7.23 -1.52 -17.88
N VAL A 439 -7.26 -0.46 -17.05
CA VAL A 439 -7.48 -0.60 -15.61
C VAL A 439 -8.99 -0.55 -15.30
N GLY A 440 -9.58 -1.72 -15.07
CA GLY A 440 -10.92 -1.87 -14.50
C GLY A 440 -10.86 -2.33 -13.04
N MET A 441 -12.03 -2.42 -12.40
CA MET A 441 -12.13 -2.99 -11.04
C MET A 441 -11.68 -4.45 -10.98
N ASP A 442 -11.77 -5.18 -12.09
CA ASP A 442 -11.22 -6.52 -12.24
C ASP A 442 -9.70 -6.57 -12.03
N VAL A 443 -8.97 -5.55 -12.50
CA VAL A 443 -7.53 -5.42 -12.28
C VAL A 443 -7.22 -5.20 -10.81
N VAL A 444 -7.99 -4.36 -10.11
CA VAL A 444 -7.85 -4.14 -8.66
C VAL A 444 -8.03 -5.45 -7.89
N ARG A 445 -9.08 -6.22 -8.22
CA ARG A 445 -9.31 -7.52 -7.59
C ARG A 445 -8.14 -8.48 -7.81
N LYS A 446 -7.60 -8.57 -9.03
CA LYS A 446 -6.45 -9.41 -9.33
C LYS A 446 -5.21 -9.03 -8.52
N HIS A 447 -4.92 -7.74 -8.36
CA HIS A 447 -3.79 -7.29 -7.54
C HIS A 447 -3.99 -7.64 -6.06
N VAL A 448 -5.17 -7.35 -5.50
CA VAL A 448 -5.48 -7.71 -4.11
C VAL A 448 -5.40 -9.24 -3.89
N GLN A 449 -5.86 -10.04 -4.85
CA GLN A 449 -5.75 -11.50 -4.81
C GLN A 449 -4.32 -12.02 -4.97
N LYS A 450 -3.49 -11.37 -5.80
CA LYS A 450 -2.04 -11.66 -5.91
C LYS A 450 -1.35 -11.44 -4.57
N LEU A 451 -1.75 -10.40 -3.83
CA LEU A 451 -1.36 -10.14 -2.45
C LEU A 451 -2.04 -11.07 -1.42
N ARG A 452 -2.82 -12.05 -1.88
CA ARG A 452 -3.61 -13.01 -1.08
C ARG A 452 -4.57 -12.34 -0.11
N GLY A 453 -4.98 -11.12 -0.46
CA GLY A 453 -5.97 -10.37 0.24
C GLY A 453 -7.38 -10.68 -0.23
N ARG A 454 -8.34 -10.09 0.46
CA ARG A 454 -9.75 -10.08 0.09
C ARG A 454 -10.23 -8.65 -0.07
N ILE A 455 -11.16 -8.44 -0.98
CA ILE A 455 -11.83 -7.16 -1.19
C ILE A 455 -13.32 -7.35 -0.94
N GLU A 456 -13.91 -6.45 -0.17
CA GLU A 456 -15.33 -6.40 0.17
C GLU A 456 -15.87 -5.02 -0.18
N VAL A 457 -17.09 -4.95 -0.71
CA VAL A 457 -17.74 -3.70 -1.11
C VAL A 457 -19.08 -3.60 -0.41
N GLN A 458 -19.34 -2.46 0.20
CA GLN A 458 -20.59 -2.09 0.83
C GLN A 458 -21.02 -0.75 0.24
N SER A 459 -22.26 -0.64 -0.23
CA SER A 459 -22.75 0.62 -0.77
C SER A 459 -24.23 0.76 -0.51
N THR A 460 -24.63 1.97 -0.14
CA THR A 460 -26.02 2.33 0.07
C THR A 460 -26.35 3.49 -0.86
N PRO A 461 -27.35 3.36 -1.76
CA PRO A 461 -27.74 4.43 -2.66
C PRO A 461 -28.00 5.74 -1.90
N GLY A 462 -27.39 6.82 -2.37
CA GLY A 462 -27.48 8.15 -1.75
C GLY A 462 -26.67 8.33 -0.47
N GLN A 463 -26.03 7.31 0.11
CA GLN A 463 -25.15 7.46 1.28
C GLN A 463 -23.67 7.21 0.97
N GLY A 464 -23.37 6.61 -0.19
CA GLY A 464 -22.01 6.44 -0.69
C GLY A 464 -21.54 4.98 -0.76
N THR A 465 -20.23 4.79 -0.88
CA THR A 465 -19.60 3.48 -1.05
C THR A 465 -18.44 3.31 -0.07
N THR A 466 -18.31 2.12 0.49
CA THR A 466 -17.18 1.70 1.30
C THR A 466 -16.57 0.44 0.70
N ILE A 467 -15.29 0.51 0.36
CA ILE A 467 -14.48 -0.61 -0.11
C ILE A 467 -13.49 -0.97 0.98
N VAL A 468 -13.44 -2.25 1.36
CA VAL A 468 -12.57 -2.77 2.41
C VAL A 468 -11.65 -3.83 1.81
N MET A 469 -10.35 -3.60 1.90
CA MET A 469 -9.31 -4.57 1.56
C MET A 469 -8.73 -5.17 2.84
N LYS A 470 -8.68 -6.49 2.91
CA LYS A 470 -8.06 -7.25 4.00
C LYS A 470 -6.84 -7.97 3.45
N LEU A 471 -5.65 -7.52 3.82
CA LEU A 471 -4.37 -8.05 3.38
C LEU A 471 -3.73 -8.85 4.52
N PRO A 472 -3.02 -9.95 4.26
CA PRO A 472 -2.23 -10.63 5.28
C PRO A 472 -1.06 -9.74 5.73
N LEU A 473 -0.65 -9.87 7.00
CA LEU A 473 0.53 -9.16 7.53
C LEU A 473 1.84 -9.54 6.81
N THR A 474 1.95 -10.77 6.29
CA THR A 474 3.13 -11.23 5.56
C THR A 474 2.75 -12.03 4.32
N LEU A 475 3.51 -11.88 3.25
CA LEU A 475 3.33 -12.67 2.02
C LEU A 475 4.14 -13.98 2.04
N ALA A 476 5.07 -14.15 2.98
CA ALA A 476 5.97 -15.30 3.04
C ALA A 476 5.34 -16.53 3.71
N ILE A 477 4.35 -16.35 4.60
CA ILE A 477 3.73 -17.44 5.37
C ILE A 477 2.25 -17.53 4.99
N ILE A 478 1.77 -18.75 4.77
CA ILE A 478 0.34 -19.00 4.61
C ILE A 478 -0.15 -20.12 5.53
N ASP A 479 -1.36 -19.94 6.02
CA ASP A 479 -2.16 -21.03 6.59
C ASP A 479 -2.66 -21.92 5.47
N GLY A 480 -2.22 -23.18 5.46
CA GLY A 480 -2.57 -24.16 4.43
C GLY A 480 -3.21 -25.42 5.02
N LEU A 481 -4.17 -25.99 4.27
CA LEU A 481 -4.62 -27.36 4.44
C LEU A 481 -3.73 -28.27 3.58
N VAL A 482 -2.94 -29.11 4.24
CA VAL A 482 -2.07 -30.09 3.60
C VAL A 482 -2.91 -31.31 3.24
N VAL A 483 -2.99 -31.61 1.95
CA VAL A 483 -3.82 -32.66 1.38
C VAL A 483 -2.98 -33.61 0.53
N ALA A 484 -3.34 -34.89 0.53
CA ALA A 484 -2.70 -35.90 -0.29
C ALA A 484 -3.52 -36.19 -1.55
N VAL A 485 -2.83 -36.34 -2.67
CA VAL A 485 -3.36 -36.85 -3.93
C VAL A 485 -2.37 -37.88 -4.46
N GLY A 486 -2.71 -39.16 -4.36
CA GLY A 486 -1.81 -40.28 -4.59
C GLY A 486 -0.64 -40.26 -3.61
N SER A 487 0.57 -40.25 -4.16
CA SER A 487 1.82 -40.11 -3.39
C SER A 487 2.27 -38.66 -3.20
N GLN A 488 1.56 -37.69 -3.79
CA GLN A 488 1.96 -36.28 -3.81
C GLN A 488 1.19 -35.48 -2.76
N ARG A 489 1.81 -34.38 -2.32
CA ARG A 489 1.23 -33.47 -1.32
C ARG A 489 1.01 -32.09 -1.89
N TYR A 490 -0.17 -31.56 -1.60
CA TYR A 490 -0.61 -30.25 -2.03
C TYR A 490 -1.07 -29.44 -0.84
N ILE A 491 -1.02 -28.12 -0.99
CA ILE A 491 -1.39 -27.18 0.05
C ILE A 491 -2.50 -26.31 -0.51
N VAL A 492 -3.70 -26.48 0.04
CA VAL A 492 -4.87 -25.66 -0.27
C VAL A 492 -4.87 -24.47 0.70
N PRO A 493 -4.78 -23.21 0.23
CA PRO A 493 -4.80 -22.07 1.13
C PRO A 493 -6.09 -22.04 1.96
N LEU A 494 -5.97 -21.94 3.28
CA LEU A 494 -7.13 -22.05 4.18
C LEU A 494 -8.16 -20.94 3.96
N PHE A 495 -7.70 -19.75 3.56
CA PHE A 495 -8.60 -18.63 3.23
C PHE A 495 -9.52 -18.95 2.05
N ALA A 496 -9.21 -19.93 1.21
CA ALA A 496 -10.08 -20.27 0.09
C ALA A 496 -10.99 -21.48 0.39
N VAL A 497 -10.90 -22.06 1.59
CA VAL A 497 -11.70 -23.23 1.98
C VAL A 497 -12.92 -22.79 2.78
N ARG A 498 -14.11 -23.21 2.31
CA ARG A 498 -15.38 -23.00 3.00
C ARG A 498 -15.73 -24.15 3.93
N GLU A 499 -15.73 -25.36 3.38
CA GLU A 499 -16.04 -26.59 4.11
C GLU A 499 -15.39 -27.80 3.43
N MET A 500 -15.36 -28.92 4.15
CA MET A 500 -14.85 -30.20 3.65
C MET A 500 -15.88 -31.29 3.94
N LEU A 501 -16.13 -32.17 2.97
CA LEU A 501 -17.14 -33.23 3.09
C LEU A 501 -16.75 -34.46 2.28
N LYS A 502 -17.29 -35.62 2.66
CA LYS A 502 -17.32 -36.80 1.80
C LYS A 502 -18.69 -36.89 1.14
N PRO A 503 -18.77 -36.93 -0.20
CA PRO A 503 -20.04 -36.89 -0.90
C PRO A 503 -20.66 -38.29 -0.91
N ALA A 504 -22.00 -38.35 -0.94
CA ALA A 504 -22.70 -39.57 -1.27
C ALA A 504 -22.65 -39.84 -2.79
N GLU A 505 -22.88 -41.08 -3.21
CA GLU A 505 -22.81 -41.46 -4.63
C GLU A 505 -23.85 -40.72 -5.49
N ASP A 506 -25.05 -40.51 -4.95
CA ASP A 506 -26.15 -39.77 -5.59
C ASP A 506 -25.93 -38.26 -5.65
N ALA A 507 -25.01 -37.73 -4.84
CA ALA A 507 -24.65 -36.31 -4.85
C ALA A 507 -23.74 -35.94 -6.03
N ILE A 508 -23.20 -36.92 -6.77
CA ILE A 508 -22.33 -36.67 -7.92
C ILE A 508 -23.12 -36.88 -9.21
N SER A 509 -23.14 -35.86 -10.06
CA SER A 509 -23.84 -35.90 -11.34
C SER A 509 -22.96 -35.38 -12.46
N THR A 510 -23.12 -35.92 -13.66
CA THR A 510 -22.38 -35.47 -14.85
C THR A 510 -23.34 -34.75 -15.77
N ILE A 511 -23.13 -33.45 -15.98
CA ILE A 511 -23.96 -32.64 -16.88
C ILE A 511 -23.36 -32.71 -18.29
N ARG A 512 -24.21 -33.04 -19.28
CA ARG A 512 -23.85 -33.14 -20.72
C ARG A 512 -22.65 -34.05 -21.01
N GLY A 513 -22.33 -34.99 -20.12
CA GLY A 513 -21.23 -35.96 -20.30
C GLY A 513 -19.81 -35.37 -20.24
N GLN A 514 -19.64 -34.08 -19.97
CA GLN A 514 -18.34 -33.41 -20.03
C GLN A 514 -17.91 -32.78 -18.69
N GLN A 515 -18.85 -32.41 -17.82
CA GLN A 515 -18.54 -31.73 -16.57
C GLN A 515 -19.19 -32.43 -15.38
N GLU A 516 -18.35 -32.93 -14.47
CA GLU A 516 -18.78 -33.52 -13.21
C GLU A 516 -19.16 -32.40 -12.24
N MET A 517 -20.26 -32.59 -11.53
CA MET A 517 -20.82 -31.66 -10.56
C MET A 517 -21.10 -32.41 -9.25
N ALA A 518 -20.85 -31.74 -8.13
CA ALA A 518 -21.17 -32.22 -6.79
C ALA A 518 -22.30 -31.39 -6.19
N MET A 519 -23.33 -32.06 -5.66
CA MET A 519 -24.42 -31.44 -4.94
C MET A 519 -24.00 -31.16 -3.50
N VAL A 520 -23.89 -29.89 -3.12
CA VAL A 520 -23.51 -29.45 -1.78
C VAL A 520 -24.58 -28.53 -1.23
N ARG A 521 -25.27 -28.96 -0.16
CA ARG A 521 -26.35 -28.20 0.51
C ARG A 521 -27.45 -27.68 -0.45
N GLY A 522 -27.77 -28.45 -1.50
CA GLY A 522 -28.78 -28.08 -2.50
C GLY A 522 -28.27 -27.26 -3.69
N THR A 523 -26.98 -26.93 -3.72
CA THR A 523 -26.33 -26.23 -4.84
C THR A 523 -25.42 -27.19 -5.61
N LEU A 524 -25.52 -27.18 -6.95
CA LEU A 524 -24.61 -27.93 -7.83
C LEU A 524 -23.32 -27.14 -8.06
N LEU A 525 -22.19 -27.69 -7.61
CA LEU A 525 -20.87 -27.10 -7.76
C LEU A 525 -19.98 -27.92 -8.71
N PRO A 526 -19.16 -27.28 -9.57
CA PRO A 526 -18.20 -27.98 -10.40
C PRO A 526 -17.22 -28.83 -9.59
N LEU A 527 -17.05 -30.09 -9.97
CA LEU A 527 -16.11 -31.01 -9.34
C LEU A 527 -14.80 -31.07 -10.15
N ILE A 528 -13.71 -30.65 -9.52
CA ILE A 528 -12.37 -30.70 -10.09
C ILE A 528 -11.59 -31.84 -9.44
N ARG A 529 -11.15 -32.77 -10.27
CA ARG A 529 -10.29 -33.90 -9.86
C ARG A 529 -8.83 -33.50 -9.93
N LEU A 530 -8.20 -33.24 -8.78
CA LEU A 530 -6.79 -32.82 -8.74
C LEU A 530 -5.86 -33.84 -9.39
N HIS A 531 -6.11 -35.14 -9.21
CA HIS A 531 -5.31 -36.20 -9.84
C HIS A 531 -5.33 -36.13 -11.37
N ARG A 532 -6.46 -35.80 -12.00
CA ARG A 532 -6.53 -35.60 -13.46
C ARG A 532 -5.81 -34.33 -13.89
N ARG A 533 -5.96 -33.25 -13.11
CA ARG A 533 -5.39 -31.93 -13.41
C ARG A 533 -3.86 -31.94 -13.38
N PHE A 534 -3.28 -32.68 -12.43
CA PHE A 534 -1.83 -32.80 -12.26
C PHE A 534 -1.26 -34.11 -12.83
N GLN A 535 -2.08 -34.93 -13.51
CA GLN A 535 -1.70 -36.20 -14.13
C GLN A 535 -1.00 -37.17 -13.16
N ILE A 536 -1.60 -37.34 -11.98
CA ILE A 536 -1.10 -38.21 -10.90
C ILE A 536 -2.04 -39.41 -10.75
N GLN A 537 -1.48 -40.55 -10.37
CA GLN A 537 -2.28 -41.71 -9.99
C GLN A 537 -2.95 -41.47 -8.63
N PRO A 538 -4.29 -41.40 -8.56
CA PRO A 538 -4.99 -41.22 -7.29
C PRO A 538 -4.99 -42.51 -6.47
N ARG A 539 -5.21 -42.37 -5.16
CA ARG A 539 -5.53 -43.52 -4.29
C ARG A 539 -6.98 -43.95 -4.47
N PHE A 540 -7.88 -43.00 -4.70
CA PHE A 540 -9.30 -43.24 -4.94
C PHE A 540 -9.74 -42.61 -6.26
N GLU A 541 -10.32 -43.41 -7.16
CA GLU A 541 -10.86 -42.90 -8.42
C GLU A 541 -12.31 -42.41 -8.30
N LYS A 542 -13.06 -42.83 -7.30
CA LYS A 542 -14.48 -42.49 -7.16
C LYS A 542 -14.67 -41.30 -6.21
N PRO A 543 -15.43 -40.26 -6.57
CA PRO A 543 -15.54 -39.06 -5.72
C PRO A 543 -16.15 -39.33 -4.35
N TRP A 544 -17.06 -40.31 -4.23
CA TRP A 544 -17.68 -40.72 -2.96
C TRP A 544 -16.76 -41.54 -2.04
N GLU A 545 -15.62 -42.01 -2.54
CA GLU A 545 -14.57 -42.64 -1.74
C GLU A 545 -13.51 -41.59 -1.29
N SER A 546 -13.51 -40.42 -1.91
CA SER A 546 -12.59 -39.31 -1.68
C SER A 546 -13.15 -38.21 -0.77
N LEU A 547 -12.29 -37.27 -0.40
CA LEU A 547 -12.66 -36.05 0.28
C LEU A 547 -12.87 -34.92 -0.73
N LEU A 548 -13.97 -34.18 -0.60
CA LEU A 548 -14.22 -32.95 -1.34
C LEU A 548 -13.94 -31.74 -0.46
N ILE A 549 -13.14 -30.81 -0.98
CA ILE A 549 -12.89 -29.51 -0.37
C ILE A 549 -13.69 -28.48 -1.16
N VAL A 550 -14.67 -27.86 -0.52
CA VAL A 550 -15.45 -26.77 -1.11
C VAL A 550 -14.61 -25.51 -1.02
N SER A 551 -14.19 -25.02 -2.18
CA SER A 551 -13.33 -23.86 -2.31
C SER A 551 -14.03 -22.71 -3.02
N GLU A 552 -13.66 -21.49 -2.63
CA GLU A 552 -14.12 -20.26 -3.26
C GLU A 552 -12.91 -19.46 -3.76
N SER A 553 -12.88 -19.15 -5.05
CA SER A 553 -11.88 -18.29 -5.67
C SER A 553 -12.53 -17.44 -6.77
N GLY A 554 -12.15 -16.17 -6.87
CA GLY A 554 -12.71 -15.27 -7.89
C GLY A 554 -14.24 -15.10 -7.82
N GLY A 555 -14.87 -15.38 -6.66
CA GLY A 555 -16.34 -15.33 -6.49
C GLY A 555 -17.05 -16.53 -7.10
N ARG A 556 -16.31 -17.56 -7.51
CA ARG A 556 -16.84 -18.84 -7.99
C ARG A 556 -16.58 -19.91 -6.95
N GLN A 557 -17.53 -20.80 -6.79
CA GLN A 557 -17.45 -21.94 -5.88
C GLN A 557 -17.27 -23.22 -6.67
N PHE A 558 -16.41 -24.12 -6.17
CA PHE A 558 -16.15 -25.41 -6.77
C PHE A 558 -15.63 -26.40 -5.72
N CYS A 559 -15.68 -27.68 -6.06
CA CYS A 559 -15.20 -28.76 -5.21
C CYS A 559 -13.86 -29.30 -5.75
N LEU A 560 -12.85 -29.38 -4.89
CA LEU A 560 -11.61 -30.10 -5.17
C LEU A 560 -11.70 -31.51 -4.62
N MET A 561 -11.52 -32.52 -5.47
CA MET A 561 -11.40 -33.92 -5.04
C MET A 561 -9.95 -34.22 -4.66
N VAL A 562 -9.77 -34.65 -3.41
CA VAL A 562 -8.49 -35.07 -2.83
C VAL A 562 -8.64 -36.44 -2.17
N ASP A 563 -7.54 -37.19 -2.03
CA ASP A 563 -7.62 -38.52 -1.43
C ASP A 563 -7.74 -38.45 0.09
N GLU A 564 -6.94 -37.60 0.73
CA GLU A 564 -6.85 -37.54 2.18
C GLU A 564 -6.46 -36.14 2.66
N LEU A 565 -6.96 -35.75 3.84
CA LEU A 565 -6.51 -34.57 4.57
C LEU A 565 -5.43 -34.98 5.57
N ILE A 566 -4.23 -34.42 5.42
CA ILE A 566 -3.13 -34.66 6.37
C ILE A 566 -3.30 -33.76 7.60
N GLY A 567 -3.61 -32.47 7.40
CA GLY A 567 -3.85 -31.54 8.49
C GLY A 567 -3.74 -30.06 8.09
N LYS A 568 -3.89 -29.17 9.08
CA LYS A 568 -3.61 -27.73 8.94
C LYS A 568 -2.16 -27.46 9.33
N GLN A 569 -1.44 -26.69 8.52
CA GLN A 569 -0.07 -26.27 8.82
C GLN A 569 0.20 -24.85 8.29
N GLU A 570 0.95 -24.06 9.05
CA GLU A 570 1.58 -22.83 8.55
C GLU A 570 2.81 -23.19 7.72
N VAL A 571 2.86 -22.70 6.50
CA VAL A 571 3.93 -23.03 5.55
C VAL A 571 4.59 -21.76 5.03
N VAL A 572 5.92 -21.81 4.95
CA VAL A 572 6.73 -20.76 4.32
C VAL A 572 6.76 -21.01 2.82
N ILE A 573 6.35 -20.01 2.07
CA ILE A 573 6.30 -20.06 0.63
C ILE A 573 7.68 -19.77 0.08
N LYS A 574 8.15 -20.69 -0.73
CA LYS A 574 9.34 -20.52 -1.55
C LYS A 574 8.93 -20.39 -3.01
N SER A 575 9.59 -19.46 -3.70
CA SER A 575 9.54 -19.41 -5.16
C SER A 575 10.08 -20.72 -5.72
N LEU A 576 9.46 -21.24 -6.78
CA LEU A 576 9.90 -22.47 -7.45
C LEU A 576 11.12 -22.24 -8.37
N GLY A 577 11.67 -21.02 -8.40
CA GLY A 577 12.78 -20.61 -9.26
C GLY A 577 12.33 -20.17 -10.65
N GLU A 578 13.22 -19.49 -11.39
CA GLU A 578 12.91 -18.89 -12.71
C GLU A 578 12.44 -19.91 -13.75
N SER A 579 12.96 -21.14 -13.70
CA SER A 579 12.59 -22.22 -14.63
C SER A 579 11.19 -22.81 -14.39
N MET A 580 10.56 -22.50 -13.26
CA MET A 580 9.22 -23.00 -12.87
C MET A 580 8.24 -21.84 -12.58
N GLN A 581 8.53 -20.65 -13.09
CA GLN A 581 7.59 -19.54 -13.06
C GLN A 581 6.39 -19.85 -13.97
N ASN A 582 5.17 -19.60 -13.47
CA ASN A 582 3.89 -19.73 -14.20
C ASN A 582 3.40 -21.16 -14.48
N ILE A 583 3.58 -22.11 -13.55
CA ILE A 583 2.92 -23.42 -13.67
C ILE A 583 1.41 -23.27 -13.44
N PRO A 584 0.54 -23.59 -14.42
CA PRO A 584 -0.89 -23.38 -14.27
C PRO A 584 -1.48 -24.19 -13.12
N GLY A 585 -1.97 -23.51 -12.09
CA GLY A 585 -2.57 -24.11 -10.91
C GLY A 585 -1.63 -24.30 -9.72
N VAL A 586 -0.40 -23.76 -9.78
CA VAL A 586 0.57 -23.77 -8.67
C VAL A 586 1.03 -22.34 -8.39
N ALA A 587 0.84 -21.88 -7.15
CA ALA A 587 1.24 -20.55 -6.68
C ALA A 587 2.69 -20.51 -6.16
N GLY A 588 3.24 -21.66 -5.77
CA GLY A 588 4.58 -21.78 -5.20
C GLY A 588 4.83 -23.14 -4.57
N GLY A 589 5.98 -23.30 -3.93
CA GLY A 589 6.34 -24.49 -3.15
C GLY A 589 6.47 -24.17 -1.68
N ALA A 590 6.34 -25.19 -0.83
CA ALA A 590 6.71 -25.10 0.57
C ALA A 590 7.33 -26.42 1.03
N ILE A 591 8.12 -26.37 2.10
CA ILE A 591 8.68 -27.55 2.74
C ILE A 591 7.80 -27.90 3.94
N LEU A 592 7.26 -29.11 3.94
CA LEU A 592 6.39 -29.64 4.98
C LEU A 592 7.22 -30.09 6.18
N GLY A 593 6.56 -30.34 7.32
CA GLY A 593 7.26 -30.73 8.55
C GLY A 593 8.15 -31.96 8.38
N ASP A 594 7.71 -32.96 7.61
CA ASP A 594 8.51 -34.16 7.34
C ASP A 594 9.54 -34.01 6.22
N GLY A 595 9.75 -32.78 5.73
CA GLY A 595 10.74 -32.45 4.73
C GLY A 595 10.41 -32.76 3.29
N LEU A 596 9.21 -33.28 3.05
CA LEU A 596 8.69 -33.36 1.70
C LEU A 596 8.28 -31.98 1.21
N VAL A 597 8.41 -31.77 -0.10
CA VAL A 597 7.93 -30.56 -0.75
C VAL A 597 6.43 -30.69 -1.01
N GLY A 598 5.66 -29.70 -0.57
CA GLY A 598 4.26 -29.52 -0.91
C GLY A 598 4.09 -28.38 -1.91
N LEU A 599 3.26 -28.59 -2.94
CA LEU A 599 2.94 -27.54 -3.90
C LEU A 599 1.70 -26.76 -3.42
N ILE A 600 1.82 -25.43 -3.39
CA ILE A 600 0.73 -24.54 -3.01
C ILE A 600 -0.17 -24.33 -4.22
N LEU A 601 -1.45 -24.64 -4.07
CA LEU A 601 -2.40 -24.58 -5.17
C LEU A 601 -2.80 -23.13 -5.49
N ASP A 602 -2.67 -22.75 -6.75
CA ASP A 602 -3.36 -21.59 -7.31
C ASP A 602 -4.75 -22.02 -7.78
N LEU A 603 -5.74 -21.70 -6.96
CA LEU A 603 -7.12 -22.12 -7.15
C LEU A 603 -7.80 -21.47 -8.36
N GLU A 604 -7.37 -20.26 -8.75
CA GLU A 604 -7.90 -19.61 -9.95
C GLU A 604 -7.37 -20.31 -11.22
N GLY A 605 -6.07 -20.56 -11.29
CA GLY A 605 -5.44 -21.31 -12.38
C GLY A 605 -5.94 -22.76 -12.49
N ILE A 606 -6.32 -23.39 -11.37
CA ILE A 606 -6.93 -24.73 -11.37
C ILE A 606 -8.32 -24.70 -12.01
N PHE A 607 -9.16 -23.72 -11.65
CA PHE A 607 -10.51 -23.60 -12.18
C PHE A 607 -10.54 -23.13 -13.64
N GLY A 608 -9.75 -22.10 -13.99
CA GLY A 608 -9.74 -21.48 -15.31
C GLY A 608 -9.31 -22.41 -16.44
N ALA A 609 -8.39 -23.35 -16.17
CA ALA A 609 -7.93 -24.33 -17.14
C ALA A 609 -8.99 -25.39 -17.52
N GLY A 610 -10.13 -25.46 -16.81
CA GLY A 610 -11.22 -26.39 -17.08
C GLY A 610 -12.32 -25.85 -18.01
N GLY A 611 -12.28 -24.55 -18.38
CA GLY A 611 -13.37 -23.86 -19.09
C GLY A 611 -13.19 -23.68 -20.60
N SER A 612 -12.01 -23.96 -21.16
CA SER A 612 -11.75 -23.81 -22.60
C SER A 612 -11.08 -25.07 -23.14
N GLY A 613 -11.65 -25.62 -24.22
CA GLY A 613 -11.26 -26.89 -24.81
C GLY A 613 -9.77 -27.04 -25.11
N HIS A 614 -9.33 -28.29 -25.08
CA HIS A 614 -8.10 -28.86 -25.63
C HIS A 614 -6.83 -27.99 -25.58
N PRO A 615 -5.79 -28.39 -24.81
CA PRO A 615 -4.44 -27.99 -25.17
C PRO A 615 -4.12 -28.70 -26.50
N GLY A 616 -4.10 -27.93 -27.59
CA GLY A 616 -3.51 -28.37 -28.84
C GLY A 616 -2.07 -28.81 -28.58
N SER A 617 -1.75 -29.99 -29.11
CA SER A 617 -0.40 -30.49 -29.30
C SER A 617 0.54 -29.39 -29.78
N GLY A 618 1.55 -29.08 -28.97
CA GLY A 618 2.70 -28.27 -29.34
C GLY A 618 3.89 -28.75 -28.54
N LEU A 619 4.68 -29.62 -29.17
CA LEU A 619 6.09 -29.81 -28.87
C LEU A 619 6.82 -28.47 -28.87
#